data_AF-A0A923TX99-F1
#
_entry.id   AF-A0A923TX99-F1
#
_cell.length_a   1.000
_cell.length_b   1.000
_cell.length_c   1.000
_cell.angle_alpha   90.00
_cell.angle_beta   90.00
_cell.angle_gamma   90.00
#
_symmetry.space_group_name_H-M   'P 1'
#
loop_
_entity.id
_entity.type
_entity.pdbx_description
1 polymer ?
#
loop_
_entity_poly.entity_id
_entity_poly.type
_entity_poly.pdbx_seq_one_letter_code
_entity_poly.pdbx_strand_id
1 'polypeptide(L)'
;MTETELELLKYPIGKFVKPTIIDKTFIDNSIRAIESFPSKLEAEVIYLTDSQLDTSYRPEGWTIRQVVNHCADSHINSLVRFKLALTEDKPIIKPYYEERWAELSDSKSMPIIPAIQMLHGIHSRWTILLKSLSDNDIKKTFIHPEHGKEFS
;
A
#
# COMPACT_ATOMS: atom_id res chain seq x y z
N MET A 1 28.29 5.48 -0.96
CA MET A 1 27.37 4.34 -0.75
C MET A 1 27.44 3.46 -1.98
N THR A 2 27.62 2.16 -1.81
CA THR A 2 27.64 1.18 -2.90
C THR A 2 26.23 0.91 -3.41
N GLU A 3 26.11 0.33 -4.61
CA GLU A 3 24.82 -0.09 -5.16
C GLU A 3 24.12 -1.13 -4.26
N THR A 4 24.90 -2.03 -3.67
CA THR A 4 24.41 -3.04 -2.72
C THR A 4 23.86 -2.41 -1.44
N GLU A 5 24.55 -1.41 -0.87
CA GLU A 5 24.05 -0.66 0.29
C GLU A 5 22.75 0.08 -0.03
N LEU A 6 22.64 0.67 -1.22
CA LEU A 6 21.42 1.37 -1.64
C LEU A 6 20.24 0.40 -1.80
N GLU A 7 20.47 -0.80 -2.34
CA GLU A 7 19.42 -1.81 -2.50
C GLU A 7 18.88 -2.29 -1.14
N LEU A 8 19.77 -2.44 -0.14
CA LEU A 8 19.37 -2.78 1.24
C LEU A 8 18.54 -1.67 1.88
N LEU A 9 18.82 -0.39 1.59
CA LEU A 9 17.98 0.72 2.06
C LEU A 9 16.64 0.80 1.33
N LYS A 10 16.55 0.39 0.06
CA LYS A 10 15.29 0.31 -0.70
C LYS A 10 14.41 -0.83 -0.19
N TYR A 11 15.00 -1.97 0.17
CA TYR A 11 14.30 -3.17 0.63
C TYR A 11 14.83 -3.63 2.00
N PRO A 12 14.62 -2.84 3.07
CA PRO A 12 15.20 -3.10 4.39
C PRO A 12 14.72 -4.40 5.02
N ILE A 13 13.58 -4.93 4.57
CA ILE A 13 13.00 -6.22 4.98
C ILE A 13 12.93 -7.24 3.83
N GLY A 14 13.66 -6.99 2.74
CA GLY A 14 13.59 -7.78 1.51
C GLY A 14 12.40 -7.44 0.61
N LYS A 15 12.32 -8.13 -0.54
CA LYS A 15 11.21 -8.03 -1.50
C LYS A 15 10.10 -9.01 -1.13
N PHE A 16 8.88 -8.71 -1.55
CA PHE A 16 7.75 -9.64 -1.36
C PHE A 16 8.04 -10.96 -2.08
N VAL A 17 7.92 -12.06 -1.35
CA VAL A 17 8.00 -13.43 -1.86
C VAL A 17 6.60 -14.05 -1.72
N LYS A 18 5.97 -14.38 -2.85
CA LYS A 18 4.63 -14.99 -2.85
C LYS A 18 4.68 -16.33 -2.09
N PRO A 19 3.85 -16.53 -1.04
CA PRO A 19 3.77 -17.82 -0.35
C PRO A 19 3.34 -18.93 -1.29
N THR A 20 3.88 -20.13 -1.08
CA THR A 20 3.48 -21.34 -1.82
C THR A 20 2.13 -21.89 -1.37
N ILE A 21 1.77 -21.66 -0.09
CA ILE A 21 0.50 -22.07 0.51
C ILE A 21 -0.20 -20.82 1.04
N ILE A 22 -1.43 -20.61 0.59
CA ILE A 22 -2.31 -19.53 1.03
C ILE A 22 -3.54 -20.21 1.65
N ASP A 23 -3.44 -20.54 2.93
CA ASP A 23 -4.54 -21.13 3.70
C ASP A 23 -5.34 -20.07 4.47
N LYS A 24 -6.40 -20.52 5.16
CA LYS A 24 -7.26 -19.63 5.93
C LYS A 24 -6.49 -18.88 7.02
N THR A 25 -5.51 -19.53 7.67
CA THR A 25 -4.68 -18.90 8.70
C THR A 25 -3.81 -17.79 8.13
N PHE A 26 -3.19 -17.99 6.96
CA PHE A 26 -2.43 -16.98 6.25
C PHE A 26 -3.31 -15.80 5.85
N ILE A 27 -4.50 -16.06 5.31
CA ILE A 27 -5.48 -15.02 4.94
C ILE A 27 -5.90 -14.22 6.17
N ASP A 28 -6.28 -14.88 7.26
CA ASP A 28 -6.72 -14.20 8.49
C ASP A 28 -5.58 -13.37 9.12
N ASN A 29 -4.34 -13.86 9.07
CA ASN A 29 -3.16 -13.09 9.48
C ASN A 29 -2.94 -11.87 8.58
N SER A 30 -3.11 -12.02 7.26
CA SER A 30 -2.95 -10.93 6.30
C SER A 30 -4.02 -9.85 6.51
N ILE A 31 -5.27 -10.24 6.77
CA ILE A 31 -6.36 -9.32 7.12
C ILE A 31 -6.04 -8.57 8.41
N ARG A 32 -5.52 -9.25 9.45
CA ARG A 32 -5.08 -8.59 10.69
C ARG A 32 -3.93 -7.59 10.46
N ALA A 33 -3.01 -7.92 9.56
CA ALA A 33 -1.92 -7.01 9.19
C ALA A 33 -2.46 -5.75 8.50
N ILE A 34 -3.40 -5.90 7.56
CA ILE A 34 -4.10 -4.77 6.93
C ILE A 34 -4.86 -3.97 7.98
N GLU A 35 -5.66 -4.62 8.83
CA GLU A 35 -6.47 -3.95 9.86
C GLU A 35 -5.64 -3.11 10.84
N SER A 36 -4.46 -3.61 11.24
CA SER A 36 -3.59 -2.92 12.21
C SER A 36 -2.62 -1.89 11.60
N PHE A 37 -2.50 -1.82 10.27
CA PHE A 37 -1.52 -0.96 9.61
C PHE A 37 -1.67 0.53 9.94
N PRO A 38 -2.87 1.17 9.87
CA PRO A 38 -2.99 2.60 10.09
C PRO A 38 -2.54 3.03 11.48
N SER A 39 -2.96 2.30 12.53
CA SER A 39 -2.56 2.59 13.91
C SER A 39 -1.05 2.42 14.14
N LYS A 40 -0.42 1.43 13.51
CA LYS A 40 1.03 1.24 13.60
C LYS A 40 1.78 2.36 12.91
N LEU A 41 1.38 2.71 11.69
CA LEU A 41 2.01 3.81 10.97
C LEU A 41 1.87 5.13 11.75
N GLU A 42 0.66 5.44 12.22
CA GLU A 42 0.38 6.64 13.02
C GLU A 42 1.28 6.71 14.26
N ALA A 43 1.41 5.62 15.01
CA ALA A 43 2.26 5.58 16.19
C ALA A 43 3.74 5.90 15.90
N GLU A 44 4.24 5.58 14.70
CA GLU A 44 5.62 5.85 14.30
C GLU A 44 5.86 7.29 13.84
N VAL A 45 4.83 7.99 13.34
CA VAL A 45 5.01 9.28 12.66
C VAL A 45 4.34 10.48 13.35
N ILE A 46 3.36 10.24 14.23
CA ILE A 46 2.51 11.32 14.78
C ILE A 46 3.29 12.36 15.62
N TYR A 47 4.42 11.96 16.18
CA TYR A 47 5.26 12.82 17.03
C TYR A 47 6.39 13.53 16.26
N LEU A 48 6.53 13.27 14.96
CA LEU A 48 7.58 13.85 14.15
C LEU A 48 7.30 15.33 13.85
N THR A 49 8.35 16.14 13.91
CA THR A 49 8.31 17.54 13.46
C THR A 49 8.30 17.62 11.93
N ASP A 50 7.88 18.76 11.37
CA ASP A 50 7.92 18.95 9.90
C ASP A 50 9.31 18.73 9.31
N SER A 51 10.37 19.19 9.98
CA SER A 51 11.75 18.97 9.52
C SER A 51 12.13 17.47 9.48
N GLN A 52 11.61 16.66 10.41
CA GLN A 52 11.84 15.21 10.38
C GLN A 52 10.99 14.55 9.30
N LEU A 53 9.73 14.97 9.14
CA LEU A 53 8.85 14.49 8.08
C LEU A 53 9.41 14.76 6.69
N ASP A 54 10.15 15.86 6.54
CA ASP A 54 10.80 16.26 5.28
C ASP A 54 12.20 15.65 5.10
N THR A 55 12.61 14.73 5.98
CA THR A 55 13.85 13.96 5.82
C THR A 55 13.64 12.78 4.88
N SER A 56 14.52 12.60 3.89
CA SER A 56 14.51 11.44 3.01
C SER A 56 14.89 10.15 3.75
N TYR A 57 14.13 9.07 3.56
CA TYR A 57 14.39 7.78 4.24
C TYR A 57 15.68 7.08 3.75
N ARG A 58 16.16 7.47 2.56
CA ARG A 58 17.44 7.06 1.96
C ARG A 58 17.95 8.14 1.01
N PRO A 59 19.24 8.11 0.60
CA PRO A 59 19.73 9.01 -0.44
C PRO A 59 18.89 8.93 -1.72
N GLU A 60 18.51 10.10 -2.24
CA GLU A 60 17.64 10.25 -3.43
C GLU A 60 16.29 9.51 -3.30
N GLY A 61 15.84 9.27 -2.06
CA GLY A 61 14.54 8.69 -1.75
C GLY A 61 13.52 9.76 -1.36
N TRP A 62 12.26 9.33 -1.30
CA TRP A 62 11.16 10.13 -0.77
C TRP A 62 11.38 10.54 0.69
N THR A 63 10.79 11.67 1.06
CA THR A 63 10.66 12.07 2.45
C THR A 63 9.69 11.16 3.20
N ILE A 64 9.75 11.15 4.53
CA ILE A 64 8.76 10.42 5.35
C ILE A 64 7.34 10.89 5.01
N ARG A 65 7.13 12.20 4.82
CA ARG A 65 5.85 12.78 4.41
C ARG A 65 5.33 12.17 3.10
N GLN A 66 6.18 12.13 2.07
CA GLN A 66 5.83 11.53 0.78
C GLN A 66 5.50 10.04 0.92
N VAL A 67 6.24 9.29 1.75
CA VAL A 67 5.96 7.87 2.01
C VAL A 67 4.60 7.67 2.68
N VAL A 68 4.26 8.47 3.69
CA VAL A 68 2.95 8.39 4.38
C VAL A 68 1.80 8.69 3.41
N ASN A 69 1.92 9.75 2.60
CA ASN A 69 0.94 10.10 1.58
C ASN A 69 0.82 8.99 0.51
N HIS A 70 1.95 8.45 0.03
CA HIS A 70 1.97 7.33 -0.91
C HIS A 70 1.25 6.10 -0.36
N CYS A 71 1.37 5.78 0.93
CA CYS A 71 0.59 4.68 1.53
C CYS A 71 -0.91 4.88 1.35
N ALA A 72 -1.43 6.10 1.58
CA ALA A 72 -2.85 6.39 1.37
C ALA A 72 -3.25 6.20 -0.10
N ASP A 73 -2.46 6.73 -1.04
CA ASP A 73 -2.70 6.63 -2.49
C ASP A 73 -2.65 5.20 -3.01
N SER A 74 -1.63 4.45 -2.58
CA SER A 74 -1.45 3.04 -2.97
C SER A 74 -2.61 2.19 -2.44
N HIS A 75 -3.02 2.41 -1.19
CA HIS A 75 -4.03 1.57 -0.56
C HIS A 75 -5.45 1.88 -1.06
N ILE A 76 -5.76 3.14 -1.44
CA ILE A 76 -7.03 3.43 -2.12
C ILE A 76 -7.07 2.78 -3.51
N ASN A 77 -5.97 2.83 -4.27
CA ASN A 77 -5.87 2.15 -5.56
C ASN A 77 -6.07 0.63 -5.39
N SER A 78 -5.48 0.02 -4.36
CA SER A 78 -5.68 -1.38 -4.06
C SER A 78 -7.14 -1.70 -3.73
N LEU A 79 -7.79 -0.94 -2.83
CA LEU A 79 -9.20 -1.13 -2.51
C LEU A 79 -10.11 -1.02 -3.75
N VAL A 80 -9.83 -0.09 -4.65
CA VAL A 80 -10.53 0.03 -5.94
C VAL A 80 -10.33 -1.23 -6.78
N ARG A 81 -9.10 -1.73 -6.93
CA ARG A 81 -8.79 -2.97 -7.67
C ARG A 81 -9.52 -4.18 -7.12
N PHE A 82 -9.59 -4.33 -5.79
CA PHE A 82 -10.38 -5.38 -5.14
C PHE A 82 -11.86 -5.28 -5.54
N LYS A 83 -12.45 -4.08 -5.47
CA LYS A 83 -13.85 -3.89 -5.84
C LYS A 83 -14.10 -4.23 -7.31
N LEU A 84 -13.24 -3.77 -8.22
CA LEU A 84 -13.33 -4.11 -9.65
C LEU A 84 -13.25 -5.63 -9.86
N ALA A 85 -12.25 -6.29 -9.29
CA ALA A 85 -12.07 -7.74 -9.44
C ALA A 85 -13.27 -8.54 -8.91
N LEU A 86 -13.95 -8.04 -7.87
CA LEU A 86 -15.12 -8.68 -7.29
C LEU A 86 -16.40 -8.49 -8.12
N THR A 87 -16.48 -7.42 -8.91
CA THR A 87 -17.70 -7.01 -9.63
C THR A 87 -17.62 -7.13 -11.15
N GLU A 88 -16.45 -7.37 -11.70
CA GLU A 88 -16.20 -7.47 -13.15
C GLU A 88 -15.50 -8.79 -13.49
N ASP A 89 -15.65 -9.26 -14.72
CA ASP A 89 -14.92 -10.43 -15.21
C ASP A 89 -13.53 -10.02 -15.70
N LYS A 90 -12.49 -10.38 -14.94
CA LYS A 90 -11.07 -10.13 -15.22
C LYS A 90 -10.77 -8.68 -15.68
N PRO A 91 -11.09 -7.67 -14.86
CA PRO A 91 -10.89 -6.27 -15.25
C PRO A 91 -9.43 -5.94 -15.53
N ILE A 92 -9.21 -5.06 -16.51
CA ILE A 92 -7.90 -4.44 -16.73
C ILE A 92 -7.79 -3.24 -15.80
N ILE A 93 -6.91 -3.33 -14.80
CA ILE A 93 -6.75 -2.26 -13.82
C ILE A 93 -5.94 -1.09 -14.39
N LYS A 94 -6.10 0.10 -13.80
CA LYS A 94 -5.34 1.29 -14.17
C LYS A 94 -4.03 1.38 -13.34
N PRO A 95 -2.85 1.37 -13.98
CA PRO A 95 -1.60 1.79 -13.34
C PRO A 95 -1.62 3.30 -13.13
N TYR A 96 -0.80 3.76 -12.20
CA TYR A 96 -0.57 5.17 -11.96
C TYR A 96 0.93 5.41 -11.77
N TYR A 97 1.38 6.61 -12.12
CA TYR A 97 2.78 7.03 -11.98
C TYR A 97 3.02 7.46 -10.53
N GLU A 98 3.24 6.50 -9.64
CA GLU A 98 3.43 6.74 -8.21
C GLU A 98 4.53 7.77 -7.92
N GLU A 99 5.60 7.77 -8.73
CA GLU A 99 6.70 8.71 -8.65
C GLU A 99 6.27 10.14 -8.97
N ARG A 100 5.27 10.32 -9.85
CA ARG A 100 4.74 11.65 -10.18
C ARG A 100 3.70 12.11 -9.17
N TRP A 101 2.94 11.19 -8.58
CA TRP A 101 1.98 11.51 -7.52
C TRP A 101 2.69 12.01 -6.27
N ALA A 102 3.79 11.36 -5.87
CA ALA A 102 4.63 11.79 -4.76
C ALA A 102 5.21 13.20 -4.95
N GLU A 103 5.29 13.70 -6.19
CA GLU A 103 5.82 15.03 -6.51
C GLU A 103 4.77 16.15 -6.47
N LEU A 104 3.48 15.82 -6.31
CA LEU A 104 2.40 16.78 -6.21
C LEU A 104 2.44 17.55 -4.87
N SER A 105 1.81 18.73 -4.84
CA SER A 105 1.89 19.65 -3.69
C SER A 105 1.30 19.07 -2.40
N ASP A 106 0.23 18.28 -2.52
CA ASP A 106 -0.39 17.59 -1.39
C ASP A 106 0.53 16.49 -0.84
N SER A 107 1.28 15.80 -1.70
CA SER A 107 2.26 14.79 -1.27
C SER A 107 3.52 15.39 -0.64
N LYS A 108 3.99 16.55 -1.12
CA LYS A 108 5.23 17.19 -0.65
C LYS A 108 5.09 18.08 0.57
N SER A 109 3.93 18.69 0.80
CA SER A 109 3.83 19.80 1.76
C SER A 109 2.60 19.76 2.66
N MET A 110 1.63 18.89 2.40
CA MET A 110 0.46 18.77 3.28
C MET A 110 0.87 18.13 4.63
N PRO A 111 0.24 18.51 5.76
CA PRO A 111 0.31 17.72 6.98
C PRO A 111 -0.06 16.25 6.71
N ILE A 112 0.54 15.31 7.44
CA ILE A 112 0.28 13.86 7.23
C ILE A 112 -1.06 13.37 7.81
N ILE A 113 -1.72 14.19 8.65
CA ILE A 113 -2.95 13.79 9.35
C ILE A 113 -4.09 13.37 8.40
N PRO A 114 -4.39 14.09 7.30
CA PRO A 114 -5.42 13.66 6.35
C PRO A 114 -5.11 12.31 5.70
N ALA A 115 -3.84 12.03 5.36
CA ALA A 115 -3.45 10.72 4.82
C ALA A 115 -3.63 9.59 5.86
N ILE A 116 -3.30 9.84 7.13
CA ILE A 116 -3.55 8.90 8.23
C ILE A 116 -5.06 8.64 8.39
N GLN A 117 -5.89 9.69 8.36
CA GLN A 117 -7.36 9.55 8.43
C GLN A 117 -7.92 8.78 7.23
N MET A 118 -7.40 9.04 6.03
CA MET A 118 -7.74 8.26 4.83
C MET A 118 -7.38 6.78 5.02
N LEU A 119 -6.18 6.48 5.51
CA LEU A 119 -5.75 5.10 5.78
C LEU A 119 -6.68 4.40 6.78
N HIS A 120 -7.07 5.05 7.88
CA HIS A 120 -8.05 4.49 8.81
C HIS A 120 -9.39 4.17 8.12
N GLY A 121 -9.92 5.09 7.33
CA GLY A 121 -11.18 4.90 6.60
C GLY A 121 -11.09 3.80 5.53
N ILE A 122 -10.02 3.80 4.74
CA ILE A 122 -9.75 2.82 3.69
C ILE A 122 -9.63 1.42 4.31
N HIS A 123 -8.78 1.26 5.31
CA HIS A 123 -8.51 -0.05 5.93
C HIS A 123 -9.72 -0.58 6.69
N SER A 124 -10.52 0.28 7.32
CA SER A 124 -11.79 -0.15 7.94
C SER A 124 -12.74 -0.77 6.91
N ARG A 125 -12.95 -0.10 5.77
CA ARG A 125 -13.80 -0.62 4.70
C ARG A 125 -13.21 -1.86 4.03
N TRP A 126 -11.90 -1.84 3.80
CA TRP A 126 -11.19 -2.93 3.14
C TRP A 126 -11.21 -4.20 4.00
N THR A 127 -11.01 -4.06 5.31
CA THR A 127 -11.08 -5.18 6.26
C THR A 127 -12.46 -5.82 6.29
N ILE A 128 -13.54 -5.02 6.33
CA ILE A 128 -14.91 -5.54 6.26
C ILE A 128 -15.13 -6.32 4.96
N LEU A 129 -14.69 -5.77 3.82
CA LEU A 129 -14.78 -6.43 2.52
C LEU A 129 -14.04 -7.77 2.53
N LEU A 130 -12.77 -7.79 2.95
CA LEU A 130 -11.93 -8.99 2.98
C LEU A 130 -12.51 -10.09 3.89
N LYS A 131 -13.06 -9.72 5.05
CA LYS A 131 -13.71 -10.66 5.98
C LYS A 131 -15.00 -11.28 5.42
N SER A 132 -15.62 -10.64 4.42
CA SER A 132 -16.85 -11.15 3.77
C SER A 132 -16.63 -12.04 2.55
N LEU A 133 -15.39 -12.17 2.06
CA LEU A 133 -15.12 -12.90 0.83
C LEU A 133 -15.34 -14.41 1.00
N SER A 134 -16.01 -15.01 0.02
CA SER A 134 -16.08 -16.46 -0.10
C SER A 134 -14.79 -17.04 -0.69
N ASP A 135 -14.60 -18.35 -0.59
CA ASP A 135 -13.49 -19.06 -1.23
C ASP A 135 -13.46 -18.87 -2.76
N ASN A 136 -14.60 -18.59 -3.38
CA ASN A 136 -14.70 -18.28 -4.80
C ASN A 136 -14.30 -16.84 -5.10
N ASP A 137 -14.66 -15.89 -4.23
CA ASP A 137 -14.27 -14.49 -4.40
C ASP A 137 -12.75 -14.30 -4.27
N ILE A 138 -12.11 -15.04 -3.36
CA ILE A 138 -10.65 -15.02 -3.17
C ILE A 138 -9.90 -15.47 -4.44
N LYS A 139 -10.55 -16.24 -5.32
CA LYS A 139 -9.96 -16.73 -6.57
C LYS A 139 -10.19 -15.79 -7.76
N LYS A 140 -10.96 -14.72 -7.59
CA LYS A 140 -11.17 -13.74 -8.67
C LYS A 140 -9.86 -13.03 -8.98
N THR A 141 -9.71 -12.63 -10.25
CA THR A 141 -8.46 -12.10 -10.76
C THR A 141 -8.66 -10.77 -11.47
N PHE A 142 -7.57 -10.03 -11.64
CA PHE A 142 -7.50 -8.85 -12.50
C PHE A 142 -6.25 -8.90 -13.39
N ILE A 143 -6.23 -8.12 -14.46
CA ILE A 143 -5.12 -8.05 -15.41
C ILE A 143 -4.35 -6.74 -15.17
N HIS A 144 -3.05 -6.84 -14.89
CA HIS A 144 -2.17 -5.67 -14.87
C HIS A 144 -1.67 -5.37 -16.30
N PRO A 145 -1.99 -4.21 -16.90
CA PRO A 145 -1.73 -3.97 -18.32
C PRO A 145 -0.24 -3.89 -18.66
N GLU A 146 0.62 -3.46 -17.73
CA GLU A 146 2.07 -3.35 -17.96
C GLU A 146 2.79 -4.71 -18.03
N HIS A 147 2.15 -5.78 -17.59
CA HIS A 147 2.76 -7.11 -17.57
C HIS A 147 1.95 -8.17 -18.34
N GLY A 148 0.70 -7.86 -18.73
CA GLY A 148 -0.22 -8.84 -19.31
C GLY A 148 -0.46 -10.07 -18.41
N LYS A 149 -0.12 -9.95 -17.12
CA LYS A 149 -0.21 -11.05 -16.14
C LYS A 149 -1.52 -10.95 -15.37
N GLU A 150 -2.14 -12.11 -15.18
CA GLU A 150 -3.27 -12.29 -14.26
C GLU A 150 -2.76 -12.30 -12.83
N PHE A 151 -3.39 -11.50 -11.97
CA PHE A 151 -3.17 -11.49 -10.54
C PHE A 151 -4.44 -11.94 -9.84
N SER A 152 -4.29 -12.88 -8.91
CA SER A 152 -5.30 -13.33 -7.94
C SER A 152 -5.01 -12.72 -6.58
#